data_AF-A0A6V7MFY5-F1
#
_entry.id   AF-A0A6V7MFY5-F1
#
_cell.length_a   1.000
_cell.length_b   1.000
_cell.length_c   1.000
_cell.angle_alpha   90.00
_cell.angle_beta   90.00
_cell.angle_gamma   90.00
#
_symmetry.space_group_name_H-M   'P 1'
#
loop_
_entity.id
_entity.type
_entity.pdbx_description
1 polymer ?
#
loop_
_entity_poly.entity_id
_entity_poly.type
_entity_poly.pdbx_seq_one_letter_code
_entity_poly.pdbx_strand_id
1 'polypeptide(L)' 'VAERTLYYWNNEYIMSLISDNFSFILPILYPALYKNSRSHWNKTIHGLIYNALKRLMEMNQKVFDECTQQYMQ' A
#
# COMPACT_ATOMS: atom_id res chain seq x y z
N VAL A 1 -6.11 9.98 -12.11
CA VAL A 1 -6.88 9.09 -11.21
C VAL A 1 -5.97 8.51 -10.13
N ALA A 2 -4.92 7.75 -10.46
CA ALA A 2 -4.00 7.16 -9.49
C ALA A 2 -3.45 8.15 -8.43
N GLU A 3 -3.06 9.36 -8.83
CA GLU A 3 -2.61 10.40 -7.92
C GLU A 3 -3.66 10.79 -6.86
N ARG A 4 -4.91 11.06 -7.28
CA ARG A 4 -6.03 11.37 -6.36
C ARG A 4 -6.36 10.19 -5.44
N THR A 5 -6.27 8.97 -5.94
CA THR A 5 -6.45 7.77 -5.12
C THR A 5 -5.34 7.67 -4.08
N LEU A 6 -4.08 7.86 -4.45
CA LEU A 6 -2.93 7.78 -3.53
C LEU A 6 -2.96 8.88 -2.46
N TYR A 7 -3.59 10.02 -2.70
CA TYR A 7 -3.81 11.05 -1.68
C TYR A 7 -4.67 10.59 -0.50
N TYR A 8 -5.51 9.54 -0.64
CA TYR A 8 -6.25 8.99 0.49
C TYR A 8 -5.34 8.41 1.58
N TRP A 9 -4.12 7.99 1.23
CA TRP A 9 -3.14 7.53 2.21
C TRP A 9 -2.64 8.67 3.10
N ASN A 10 -2.85 9.94 2.73
CA ASN A 10 -2.52 11.08 3.58
C ASN A 10 -3.63 11.41 4.59
N ASN A 11 -4.82 10.83 4.46
CA ASN A 11 -5.93 11.08 5.37
C ASN A 11 -5.82 10.14 6.59
N GLU A 12 -5.58 10.71 7.76
CA GLU A 12 -5.40 9.95 9.01
C GLU A 12 -6.62 9.11 9.38
N TYR A 13 -7.84 9.58 9.10
CA TYR A 13 -9.06 8.82 9.38
C TYR A 13 -9.13 7.55 8.53
N ILE A 14 -8.83 7.66 7.24
CA ILE A 14 -8.79 6.51 6.33
C ILE A 14 -7.69 5.53 6.76
N MET A 15 -6.52 6.07 7.13
CA MET A 15 -5.42 5.23 7.62
C MET A 15 -5.79 4.52 8.93
N SER A 16 -6.53 5.15 9.84
CA SER A 16 -7.04 4.48 11.04
C SER A 16 -7.95 3.31 10.70
N LEU A 17 -8.90 3.49 9.78
CA LEU A 17 -9.80 2.42 9.36
C LEU A 17 -9.07 1.27 8.66
N ILE A 18 -8.05 1.61 7.86
CA ILE A 18 -7.17 0.62 7.24
C ILE A 18 -6.38 -0.14 8.31
N SER A 19 -5.93 0.52 9.37
CA SER A 19 -5.23 -0.10 10.49
C SER A 19 -6.10 -1.15 11.20
N ASP A 20 -7.37 -0.81 11.46
CA ASP A 20 -8.29 -1.70 12.16
C ASP A 20 -8.66 -2.93 11.33
N ASN A 21 -8.62 -2.81 10.00
CA ASN A 21 -8.99 -3.87 9.05
C ASN A 21 -7.78 -4.35 8.22
N PHE A 22 -6.57 -4.15 8.73
CA PHE A 22 -5.33 -4.26 7.96
C PHE A 22 -5.13 -5.66 7.36
N SER A 23 -5.44 -6.70 8.13
CA SER A 23 -5.33 -8.10 7.71
C SER A 23 -6.24 -8.50 6.53
N PHE A 24 -7.31 -7.76 6.29
CA PHE A 24 -8.22 -8.02 5.17
C PHE A 24 -7.94 -7.10 3.97
N ILE A 25 -7.65 -5.82 4.24
CA ILE A 25 -7.45 -4.80 3.21
C ILE A 25 -6.10 -4.97 2.51
N LEU A 26 -5.03 -5.27 3.26
CA LEU A 26 -3.68 -5.31 2.73
C LEU A 26 -3.51 -6.38 1.63
N PRO A 27 -3.97 -7.63 1.78
CA PRO A 27 -3.87 -8.64 0.72
C PRO A 27 -4.55 -8.25 -0.59
N ILE A 28 -5.59 -7.42 -0.55
CA ILE A 28 -6.31 -6.96 -1.73
C ILE A 28 -5.53 -5.84 -2.45
N LEU A 29 -4.97 -4.90 -1.68
CA LEU A 29 -4.26 -3.73 -2.23
C LEU A 29 -2.81 -4.05 -2.62
N TYR A 30 -2.15 -4.94 -1.89
CA TYR A 30 -0.73 -5.24 -2.02
C TYR A 30 -0.33 -5.65 -3.45
N PRO A 31 -1.04 -6.57 -4.16
CA PRO A 31 -0.68 -6.96 -5.52
C PRO A 31 -0.68 -5.78 -6.51
N ALA A 32 -1.65 -4.87 -6.37
CA ALA A 32 -1.76 -3.71 -7.23
C ALA A 32 -0.64 -2.70 -6.94
N LEU A 33 -0.34 -2.44 -5.66
CA LEU A 33 0.74 -1.54 -5.26
C LEU A 33 2.11 -2.10 -5.65
N TYR A 34 2.37 -3.39 -5.39
CA TYR A 34 3.65 -4.04 -5.67
C TYR A 34 3.96 -4.14 -7.17
N LYS A 35 2.97 -4.47 -8.02
CA LYS A 35 3.15 -4.48 -9.47
C LYS A 35 3.50 -3.10 -10.01
N ASN A 36 2.80 -2.07 -9.53
CA ASN A 36 3.03 -0.70 -9.98
C ASN A 36 4.28 -0.07 -9.36
N SER A 37 4.81 -0.59 -8.25
CA SER A 37 6.10 -0.15 -7.70
C SER A 37 7.31 -0.74 -8.43
N ARG A 38 7.14 -1.76 -9.27
CA ARG A 38 8.24 -2.36 -10.05
C ARG A 38 8.58 -1.55 -11.29
N SER A 39 7.56 -1.05 -11.98
CA SER A 39 7.73 -0.20 -13.14
C SER A 39 6.44 0.60 -13.38
N HIS A 40 6.53 1.91 -13.23
CA HIS A 40 5.45 2.82 -13.57
C HIS A 40 6.00 3.92 -14.48
N TRP A 41 5.30 4.22 -15.58
CA TRP A 41 5.72 5.18 -16.60
C TRP A 41 5.83 6.62 -16.05
N ASN A 42 5.05 6.95 -15.01
CA ASN A 42 5.07 8.24 -14.34
C ASN A 42 5.87 8.17 -13.02
N LYS A 43 6.97 8.93 -12.95
CA LYS A 43 7.89 9.00 -11.80
C LYS A 43 7.24 9.54 -10.52
N THR A 44 6.31 10.49 -10.63
CA THR A 44 5.61 11.06 -9.47
C THR A 44 4.69 10.02 -8.83
N ILE A 45 3.90 9.32 -9.65
CA ILE A 45 3.02 8.25 -9.18
C ILE A 45 3.86 7.11 -8.59
N HIS A 46 5.00 6.80 -9.20
CA HIS A 46 5.94 5.81 -8.68
C HIS A 46 6.41 6.16 -7.24
N GLY A 47 6.80 7.42 -7.00
CA GLY A 47 7.17 7.89 -5.66
C GLY A 47 6.00 7.84 -4.65
N LEU A 48 4.78 8.17 -5.09
CA LEU A 48 3.59 8.09 -4.24
C LEU A 48 3.25 6.65 -3.85
N ILE A 49 3.41 5.70 -4.77
CA ILE A 49 3.21 4.27 -4.47
C ILE A 49 4.25 3.78 -3.45
N TYR A 50 5.52 4.18 -3.60
CA TYR A 50 6.56 3.85 -2.62
C TYR A 50 6.25 4.42 -1.23
N ASN A 51 5.76 5.65 -1.16
CA ASN A 51 5.34 6.27 0.10
C ASN A 51 4.16 5.50 0.72
N ALA A 52 3.14 5.14 -0.08
CA ALA A 52 2.01 4.34 0.37
C ALA A 52 2.45 2.96 0.91
N LEU A 53 3.33 2.26 0.20
CA LEU A 53 3.89 0.97 0.64
C LEU A 53 4.67 1.11 1.95
N LYS A 54 5.51 2.15 2.06
CA LYS A 54 6.29 2.41 3.28
C LYS A 54 5.36 2.68 4.48
N ARG A 55 4.31 3.48 4.31
CA ARG A 55 3.31 3.69 5.38
C ARG A 55 2.64 2.40 5.81
N LEU A 56 2.21 1.57 4.85
CA LEU A 56 1.56 0.30 5.16
C LEU A 56 2.52 -0.62 5.96
N MET A 57 3.80 -0.64 5.60
CA MET A 57 4.83 -1.36 6.36
C MET A 57 5.02 -0.81 7.79
N GLU A 58 5.07 0.52 7.95
CA GLU A 58 5.21 1.18 9.25
C GLU A 58 3.99 0.97 10.16
N MET A 59 2.78 0.82 9.59
CA MET A 59 1.56 0.57 10.36
C MET A 59 1.55 -0.81 11.00
N ASN A 60 1.88 -1.86 10.23
CA ASN A 60 1.91 -3.22 10.74
C ASN A 60 2.84 -4.10 9.92
N GLN A 61 4.11 -4.11 10.33
CA GLN A 61 5.17 -4.86 9.68
C GLN A 61 4.85 -6.37 9.60
N LYS A 62 4.28 -6.95 10.66
CA LYS A 62 4.01 -8.39 10.71
C LYS A 62 3.05 -8.82 9.60
N VAL A 63 1.91 -8.14 9.48
CA VAL A 63 0.89 -8.47 8.47
C VAL A 63 1.38 -8.12 7.06
N PHE A 64 2.22 -7.08 6.93
CA PHE A 64 2.87 -6.74 5.67
C PHE A 64 3.83 -7.84 5.20
N ASP A 65 4.64 -8.38 6.10
CA ASP A 65 5.55 -9.49 5.80
C ASP A 65 4.79 -10.77 5.46
N GLU A 66 3.73 -11.10 6.22
CA GLU A 66 2.83 -12.24 5.92
C GLU A 66 2.19 -12.11 4.54
N CYS A 67 1.67 -10.92 4.19
CA CYS A 67 1.08 -10.65 2.88
C CYS A 67 2.12 -10.74 1.75
N THR A 68 3.34 -10.26 2.00
CA THR A 68 4.44 -10.35 1.04
C THR A 68 4.81 -11.81 0.79
N GLN A 69 4.89 -12.62 1.85
CA GLN A 69 5.16 -14.05 1.74
C GLN A 69 4.06 -14.78 0.97
N GLN A 70 2.79 -14.50 1.27
CA GLN A 70 1.66 -15.07 0.55
C GLN A 70 1.63 -14.68 -0.94
N TYR A 71 2.05 -13.46 -1.28
CA TYR A 71 2.11 -13.02 -2.67
C TYR A 71 3.29 -13.62 -3.45
N MET A 72 4.38 -13.98 -2.77
CA MET A 72 5.58 -14.58 -3.38
C MET A 72 5.51 -16.11 -3.51
N GLN A 73 4.49 -16.74 -2.91
CA GLN A 73 4.25 -18.17 -2.94
C GLN A 73 3.52 -18.59 -4.22
#